data_AF-A0A8J6PT65-F1
#
_entry.id   AF-A0A8J6PT65-F1
#
_cell.length_a   1.000
_cell.length_b   1.000
_cell.length_c   1.000
_cell.angle_alpha   90.00
_cell.angle_beta   90.00
_cell.angle_gamma   90.00
#
_symmetry.space_group_name_H-M   'P 1'
#
loop_
_entity.id
_entity.type
_entity.pdbx_description
1 polymer ?
#
loop_
_entity_poly.entity_id
_entity_poly.type
_entity_poly.pdbx_seq_one_letter_code
_entity_poly.pdbx_strand_id
1 'polypeptide(L)' 'MECTLEKASQHDEMLLRAVKTLKDLFLKIDYKYEELPEFSFEKMVEVLKEVNGRELTGRQELVLKQIMF' A
#
# COMPACT_ATOMS: atom_id res chain seq x y z
N MET A 1 27.01 -3.44 -28.14
CA MET A 1 26.26 -2.84 -27.01
C MET A 1 24.79 -3.02 -27.31
N GLU A 2 24.20 -4.09 -26.78
CA GLU A 2 22.75 -4.31 -26.87
C GLU A 2 22.16 -3.81 -25.54
N CYS A 3 21.56 -2.62 -25.58
CA CYS A 3 20.69 -2.18 -24.49
C CYS A 3 19.38 -2.96 -24.58
N THR A 4 19.32 -4.13 -23.96
CA THR A 4 18.03 -4.73 -23.59
C THR A 4 17.42 -3.84 -22.51
N LEU A 5 16.57 -2.90 -22.93
CA LEU A 5 15.58 -2.29 -22.05
C LEU A 5 14.74 -3.45 -21.49
N GLU A 6 15.09 -3.89 -20.28
CA GLU A 6 14.27 -4.81 -19.50
C GLU A 6 12.86 -4.24 -19.52
N LYS A 7 11.95 -4.93 -20.24
CA LYS A 7 10.54 -4.58 -20.23
C LYS A 7 10.09 -4.79 -18.79
N ALA A 8 9.95 -3.70 -18.04
CA ALA A 8 9.25 -3.72 -16.77
C ALA A 8 7.97 -4.52 -16.99
N SER A 9 7.86 -5.66 -16.32
CA SER A 9 6.75 -6.54 -16.57
C SER A 9 5.48 -5.80 -16.16
N GLN A 10 4.34 -6.06 -16.82
CA GLN A 10 3.07 -5.46 -16.40
C GLN A 10 2.78 -5.71 -14.90
N HIS A 11 3.37 -6.77 -14.35
CA HIS A 11 3.34 -7.07 -12.93
C HIS A 11 4.06 -6.01 -12.08
N ASP A 12 5.24 -5.57 -12.50
CA ASP A 12 6.04 -4.56 -11.79
C ASP A 12 5.36 -3.20 -11.78
N GLU A 13 4.77 -2.79 -12.90
CA GLU A 13 3.99 -1.54 -12.97
C GLU A 13 2.76 -1.58 -12.04
N MET A 14 2.08 -2.73 -11.95
CA MET A 14 0.95 -2.90 -11.04
C MET A 14 1.38 -2.86 -9.57
N LEU A 15 2.53 -3.44 -9.23
CA LEU A 15 3.09 -3.38 -7.88
C LEU A 15 3.46 -1.94 -7.51
N LEU A 16 4.14 -1.22 -8.39
CA LEU A 16 4.49 0.19 -8.22
C LEU A 16 3.25 1.06 -7.97
N ARG A 17 2.15 0.82 -8.70
CA ARG A 17 0.88 1.52 -8.47
C ARG A 17 0.27 1.20 -7.10
N ALA A 18 0.33 -0.05 -6.66
CA ALA A 18 -0.16 -0.46 -5.35
C ALA A 18 0.64 0.20 -4.22
N VAL A 19 1.98 0.18 -4.31
CA VAL A 19 2.89 0.84 -3.36
C VAL A 19 2.65 2.35 -3.31
N LYS A 20 2.53 2.99 -4.48
CA LYS A 20 2.25 4.43 -4.54
C LYS A 20 0.92 4.77 -3.86
N THR A 21 -0.12 3.99 -4.13
CA THR A 21 -1.45 4.20 -3.53
C THR A 21 -1.40 4.05 -2.01
N LEU A 22 -0.73 3.01 -1.49
CA LEU A 22 -0.57 2.83 -0.06
C LEU A 22 0.20 3.99 0.57
N LYS A 23 1.31 4.43 -0.04
CA LYS A 23 2.07 5.59 0.44
C LYS A 23 1.20 6.85 0.51
N ASP A 24 0.40 7.12 -0.52
CA ASP A 24 -0.49 8.28 -0.54
C ASP A 24 -1.58 8.19 0.53
N LEU A 25 -2.05 6.97 0.86
CA LEU A 25 -3.00 6.75 1.95
C LEU A 25 -2.34 6.95 3.31
N PHE A 26 -1.14 6.42 3.52
CA PHE A 26 -0.37 6.63 4.75
C PHE A 26 -0.13 8.11 5.03
N LEU A 27 0.16 8.90 4.01
CA LEU A 27 0.36 10.36 4.15
C LEU A 27 -0.93 11.12 4.48
N LYS A 28 -2.11 10.52 4.27
CA LYS A 28 -3.42 11.10 4.61
C LYS A 28 -3.93 10.65 5.97
N ILE A 29 -3.24 9.72 6.62
CA ILE A 29 -3.55 9.33 7.99
C ILE A 29 -3.25 10.53 8.87
N ASP A 30 -4.31 11.11 9.43
CA ASP A 30 -4.24 12.26 10.33
C ASP A 30 -3.73 11.84 11.71
N TYR A 31 -3.23 12.80 12.50
CA TYR A 31 -2.63 12.62 13.84
C TYR A 31 -3.57 11.88 14.82
N LYS A 32 -4.89 11.91 14.56
CA LYS A 32 -5.90 11.16 15.35
C LYS A 32 -5.71 9.63 15.32
N TYR A 33 -4.91 9.11 14.39
CA TYR A 33 -4.57 7.70 14.26
C TYR A 33 -3.15 7.38 14.76
N GLU A 34 -2.44 8.35 15.32
CA GLU A 34 -1.06 8.19 15.81
C GLU A 34 -0.99 7.30 17.06
N GLU A 35 -2.12 7.12 17.76
CA GLU A 35 -2.27 6.19 18.90
C GLU A 35 -2.67 4.77 18.47
N LEU A 36 -2.62 4.44 17.17
CA LEU A 36 -2.85 3.06 16.73
C LEU A 36 -1.77 2.16 17.36
N PRO A 37 -2.15 1.14 18.15
CA PRO A 37 -1.19 0.23 18.74
C PRO A 37 -0.40 -0.44 17.60
N GLU A 38 0.93 -0.33 17.67
CA GLU A 38 1.89 -0.38 16.56
C GLU A 38 1.80 -1.55 15.55
N PHE A 39 0.98 -2.59 15.72
CA PHE A 39 1.11 -3.82 14.94
C PHE A 39 -0.17 -4.60 14.59
N SER A 40 -1.35 -3.96 14.60
CA SER A 40 -2.54 -4.67 14.08
C SER A 40 -2.74 -4.38 12.59
N PHE A 41 -2.37 -5.36 11.75
CA PHE A 41 -2.66 -5.35 10.31
C PHE A 41 -4.15 -5.05 10.04
N GLU A 42 -5.06 -5.67 10.80
CA GLU A 42 -6.50 -5.48 10.67
C GLU A 42 -6.92 -4.03 10.93
N LYS A 43 -6.43 -3.42 12.02
CA LYS A 43 -6.70 -2.00 12.30
C LYS A 43 -6.14 -1.08 11.24
N MET A 44 -4.94 -1.38 10.72
CA MET A 44 -4.34 -0.59 9.65
C MET A 44 -5.16 -0.68 8.36
N VAL A 45 -5.69 -1.85 8.04
CA VAL A 45 -6.64 -2.03 6.93
C VAL A 45 -7.89 -1.18 7.15
N GLU A 46 -8.48 -1.19 8.35
CA GLU A 46 -9.66 -0.38 8.66
C GLU A 46 -9.39 1.12 8.48
N VAL A 47 -8.27 1.61 9.01
CA VAL A 47 -7.87 3.03 8.88
C VAL A 47 -7.65 3.41 7.43
N LEU A 48 -6.97 2.56 6.66
CA LEU A 48 -6.75 2.79 5.22
C LEU A 48 -8.07 2.74 4.44
N LYS A 49 -9.04 1.93 4.83
CA LYS A 49 -10.40 1.93 4.26
C LYS A 49 -11.12 3.24 4.55
N GLU A 50 -11.09 3.71 5.79
CA GLU A 50 -11.68 4.99 6.19
C GLU A 50 -11.08 6.16 5.40
N VAL A 51 -9.75 6.20 5.28
CA VAL A 51 -9.02 7.26 4.56
C VAL A 51 -9.23 7.18 3.04
N ASN A 52 -9.30 5.99 2.47
CA ASN A 52 -9.50 5.77 1.03
C ASN A 52 -10.98 5.92 0.62
N GLY A 53 -11.92 5.83 1.57
CA GLY A 53 -13.37 5.83 1.33
C GLY A 53 -13.88 4.58 0.61
N ARG A 54 -13.07 3.53 0.51
CA ARG A 54 -13.38 2.26 -0.16
C ARG A 54 -12.46 1.13 0.33
N GLU A 55 -12.92 -0.10 0.12
CA GLU A 55 -12.16 -1.32 0.38
C GLU A 55 -10.80 -1.32 -0.34
N LEU A 56 -9.77 -1.84 0.34
CA LEU A 56 -8.50 -2.14 -0.30
C LEU A 56 -8.70 -3.33 -1.26
N THR A 57 -8.02 -3.28 -2.40
CA THR A 57 -7.95 -4.43 -3.30
C THR A 57 -7.09 -5.53 -2.68
N GLY A 58 -7.35 -6.80 -3.01
CA GLY A 58 -6.54 -7.91 -2.48
C GLY A 58 -5.03 -7.77 -2.75
N ARG A 59 -4.63 -7.08 -3.81
CA ARG A 59 -3.22 -6.77 -4.08
C ARG A 59 -2.66 -5.68 -3.15
N GLN A 60 -3.44 -4.67 -2.79
CA GLN A 60 -3.03 -3.67 -1.80
C GLN A 60 -2.88 -4.29 -0.42
N GLU A 61 -3.77 -5.22 -0.04
CA GLU A 61 -3.64 -5.95 1.22
C GLU A 61 -2.39 -6.84 1.26
N LEU A 62 -2.08 -7.52 0.15
CA LEU A 62 -0.85 -8.33 0.04
C LEU A 62 0.41 -7.47 0.20
N VAL A 63 0.45 -6.31 -0.47
CA VAL A 63 1.58 -5.38 -0.34
C VAL A 63 1.66 -4.80 1.07
N LEU A 64 0.53 -4.47 1.69
CA LEU A 64 0.49 -3.99 3.07
C LEU A 64 1.03 -5.05 4.05
N LYS A 65 0.68 -6.33 3.86
CA LYS A 65 1.24 -7.44 4.66
C LYS A 65 2.77 -7.52 4.54
N GLN A 66 3.32 -7.32 3.33
CA GLN A 66 4.76 -7.35 3.08
C GLN A 66 5.52 -6.13 3.63
N ILE A 67 4.85 -5.02 3.88
CA ILE A 67 5.48 -3.82 4.45
C ILE A 67 5.50 -3.90 5.98
N MET A 68 4.49 -4.55 6.59
CA MET A 68 4.35 -4.65 8.04
C MET A 68 5.06 -5.87 8.68
N PHE A 69 5.50 -6.85 7.88
CA PHE A 69 6.18 -8.09 8.30
C PHE A 69 7.41 -8.36 7.43
#